data_AF-A0A9E1EK72-F1
#
_entry.id   AF-A0A9E1EK72-F1
#
_cell.length_a   1.000
_cell.length_b   1.000
_cell.length_c   1.000
_cell.angle_alpha   90.00
_cell.angle_beta   90.00
_cell.angle_gamma   90.00
#
_symmetry.space_group_name_H-M   'P 1'
#
loop_
_entity.id
_entity.type
_entity.pdbx_description
1 polymer ?
#
loop_
_entity_poly.entity_id
_entity_poly.type
_entity_poly.pdbx_seq_one_letter_code
_entity_poly.pdbx_strand_id
1 'polypeptide(L)'
;MKRNFYLFLSLLFVIVAFSGCTGDISEPIQDNADNNITEETTLHNETVPEGYIGIYTVEDFDYLRNSSTGQYILMNDIDMSNIDDWDGINFQGTFDGNNYEIQNYHFENGFFDTTTNAVISNINISANISKTTYVRDDGTWTNGVGVLANCITTSYSESALSKITNIKIKGEIHHTCGTEFGTIAGVVEPGCKTATVTMSNIVNEAKIYYDEKGCDSVGGIIGSIVQQNSSDEDFPAFELLNAVNKCNICVKSEEAGWRGSKIGGILGEGYGDIRSCDNYGQINIDCPIAKDNEENAGYRENFICGGIIGANGYYTKGYTKIVGHGRMASINSCANYGSIISENCEYTGGIIGYTVKDYDLSDCGNFASISGVKAGGIQGGGCYLAPLYNCINTGSINGTNQSGAIICDFFSNAPEPQNCYYLNNGVNCVGVKAAFPNVYSIEENQLADSSVINLGDSWSIDSNGIKLNSTIENSKL
;
A
#
# COMPACT_ATOMS: atom_id res chain seq x y z
N MET A 1 66.07 -2.62 2.56
CA MET A 1 67.47 -2.45 3.03
C MET A 1 68.29 -1.96 1.84
N LYS A 2 68.83 -0.73 1.93
CA LYS A 2 69.93 -0.14 1.12
C LYS A 2 69.66 0.10 -0.39
N ARG A 3 70.00 1.23 -1.02
CA ARG A 3 70.69 2.48 -0.60
C ARG A 3 70.70 3.45 -1.80
N ASN A 4 70.25 4.70 -1.58
CA ASN A 4 70.76 6.02 -1.99
C ASN A 4 71.94 6.08 -3.02
N PHE A 5 72.13 7.12 -3.86
CA PHE A 5 72.43 8.51 -3.48
C PHE A 5 72.58 9.42 -4.75
N TYR A 6 71.89 10.60 -4.79
CA TYR A 6 72.23 12.00 -5.22
C TYR A 6 72.92 12.28 -6.60
N LEU A 7 72.74 13.41 -7.31
CA LEU A 7 72.95 14.86 -7.03
C LEU A 7 72.25 15.75 -8.13
N PHE A 8 71.51 16.84 -7.85
CA PHE A 8 71.91 18.30 -7.77
C PHE A 8 72.40 18.93 -9.11
N LEU A 9 72.10 20.17 -9.58
CA LEU A 9 71.58 21.44 -9.02
C LEU A 9 71.39 22.50 -10.16
N SER A 10 70.60 23.56 -9.87
CA SER A 10 70.68 24.97 -10.35
C SER A 10 69.79 25.37 -11.56
N LEU A 11 69.14 26.55 -11.62
CA LEU A 11 69.26 27.80 -10.86
C LEU A 11 67.94 28.63 -10.94
N LEU A 12 67.73 29.51 -9.96
CA LEU A 12 66.61 30.43 -9.71
C LEU A 12 67.06 31.90 -9.93
N PHE A 13 66.20 32.80 -10.45
CA PHE A 13 66.16 34.29 -10.23
C PHE A 13 64.86 34.82 -10.89
N VAL A 14 63.79 35.30 -10.23
CA VAL A 14 63.51 36.44 -9.30
C VAL A 14 63.30 37.81 -10.00
N ILE A 15 62.00 38.23 -10.08
CA ILE A 15 61.31 39.53 -9.73
C ILE A 15 61.94 40.85 -10.29
N VAL A 16 61.22 41.84 -10.90
CA VAL A 16 60.36 42.89 -10.27
C VAL A 16 59.38 43.56 -11.26
N ALA A 17 58.26 44.01 -10.70
CA ALA A 17 57.05 44.63 -11.23
C ALA A 17 57.11 46.14 -11.60
N PHE A 18 55.90 46.70 -11.84
CA PHE A 18 55.41 48.08 -12.10
C PHE A 18 55.02 48.33 -13.57
N SER A 19 53.86 48.87 -13.96
CA SER A 19 52.63 49.30 -13.27
C SER A 19 51.66 49.93 -14.28
N GLY A 20 50.35 49.83 -14.03
CA GLY A 20 49.27 50.62 -14.67
C GLY A 20 48.48 49.83 -15.71
N CYS A 21 47.16 49.69 -15.69
CA CYS A 21 46.10 50.45 -15.03
C CYS A 21 44.82 49.58 -14.90
N THR A 22 44.05 49.81 -13.82
CA THR A 22 42.56 49.77 -13.70
C THR A 22 41.80 48.52 -14.15
N GLY A 23 40.94 47.85 -13.39
CA GLY A 23 40.29 48.12 -12.10
C GLY A 23 39.41 46.92 -11.71
N ASP A 24 39.01 46.88 -10.44
CA ASP A 24 37.98 46.05 -9.78
C ASP A 24 37.87 44.55 -10.10
N ILE A 25 38.37 43.73 -9.17
CA ILE A 25 38.13 42.30 -9.09
C ILE A 25 36.94 42.10 -8.15
N SER A 26 35.74 41.90 -8.71
CA SER A 26 34.66 41.18 -8.03
C SER A 26 34.95 39.68 -8.14
N GLU A 27 34.81 38.95 -7.04
CA GLU A 27 34.95 37.50 -6.97
C GLU A 27 34.09 36.79 -8.03
N PRO A 28 34.56 35.68 -8.65
CA PRO A 28 33.67 34.80 -9.37
C PRO A 28 32.86 33.99 -8.35
N ILE A 29 31.57 34.24 -8.32
CA ILE A 29 30.53 33.38 -7.76
C ILE A 29 30.77 31.96 -8.32
N GLN A 30 30.99 30.99 -7.43
CA GLN A 30 30.84 29.58 -7.77
C GLN A 30 29.36 29.37 -8.10
N ASP A 31 29.05 29.27 -9.38
CA ASP A 31 27.76 28.82 -9.86
C ASP A 31 27.60 27.38 -9.36
N ASN A 32 26.73 27.21 -8.36
CA ASN A 32 26.22 25.92 -7.96
C ASN A 32 25.64 25.31 -9.23
N ALA A 33 26.20 24.19 -9.68
CA ALA A 33 25.56 23.40 -10.69
C ALA A 33 24.20 22.98 -10.14
N ASP A 34 23.17 23.73 -10.54
CA ASP A 34 21.80 23.30 -10.47
C ASP A 34 21.77 21.92 -11.11
N ASN A 35 21.53 20.91 -10.29
CA ASN A 35 21.18 19.57 -10.73
C ASN A 35 19.81 19.66 -11.41
N ASN A 36 19.77 20.27 -12.60
CA ASN A 36 18.74 20.07 -13.60
C ASN A 36 18.89 18.62 -14.08
N ILE A 37 18.42 17.70 -13.23
CA ILE A 37 18.08 16.35 -13.61
C ILE A 37 16.92 16.52 -14.59
N THR A 38 17.26 16.54 -15.87
CA THR A 38 16.31 16.43 -16.97
C THR A 38 15.31 15.34 -16.62
N GLU A 39 14.04 15.73 -16.50
CA GLU A 39 12.93 14.84 -16.27
C GLU A 39 12.87 13.81 -17.41
N GLU A 40 13.11 12.53 -17.13
CA GLU A 40 12.63 11.48 -18.04
C GLU A 40 11.10 11.46 -17.94
N THR A 41 10.45 12.17 -18.88
CA THR A 41 9.04 11.93 -19.20
C THR A 41 8.95 10.54 -19.84
N THR A 42 8.21 9.62 -19.24
CA THR A 42 7.81 8.35 -19.86
C THR A 42 6.99 8.67 -21.11
N LEU A 43 7.64 8.61 -22.28
CA LEU A 43 7.07 9.06 -23.54
C LEU A 43 5.91 8.16 -23.98
N HIS A 44 4.80 8.75 -24.42
CA HIS A 44 3.72 8.04 -25.09
C HIS A 44 4.21 7.45 -26.43
N ASN A 45 3.67 6.30 -26.82
CA ASN A 45 3.79 5.82 -28.19
C ASN A 45 3.05 6.77 -29.13
N GLU A 46 3.76 7.29 -30.15
CA GLU A 46 3.18 8.21 -31.15
C GLU A 46 2.32 7.50 -32.21
N THR A 47 2.48 6.18 -32.34
CA THR A 47 1.70 5.35 -33.27
C THR A 47 1.20 4.09 -32.59
N VAL A 48 0.10 3.54 -33.10
CA VAL A 48 -0.46 2.27 -32.63
C VAL A 48 0.50 1.13 -33.01
N PRO A 49 1.02 0.34 -32.05
CA PRO A 49 1.87 -0.81 -32.33
C PRO A 49 1.17 -1.89 -33.16
N GLU A 50 1.94 -2.70 -33.87
CA GLU A 50 1.39 -3.82 -34.64
C GLU A 50 0.60 -4.79 -33.75
N GLY A 51 -0.62 -5.14 -34.17
CA GLY A 51 -1.50 -6.05 -33.44
C GLY A 51 -2.33 -5.39 -32.33
N TYR A 52 -2.15 -4.10 -32.07
CA TYR A 52 -2.99 -3.31 -31.17
C TYR A 52 -4.07 -2.55 -31.93
N ILE A 53 -5.18 -2.28 -31.23
CA ILE A 53 -6.24 -1.37 -31.65
C ILE A 53 -6.08 -0.07 -30.84
N GLY A 54 -5.94 1.06 -31.53
CA GLY A 54 -5.85 2.36 -30.89
C GLY A 54 -7.20 2.86 -30.41
N ILE A 55 -7.23 3.42 -29.21
CA ILE A 55 -8.40 4.05 -28.57
C ILE A 55 -8.14 5.56 -28.53
N TYR A 56 -8.99 6.34 -29.19
CA TYR A 56 -8.83 7.80 -29.31
C TYR A 56 -9.96 8.56 -28.63
N THR A 57 -11.11 7.91 -28.45
CA THR A 57 -12.36 8.50 -27.95
C THR A 57 -13.06 7.56 -26.98
N VAL A 58 -14.09 8.02 -26.27
CA VAL A 58 -14.89 7.18 -25.38
C VAL A 58 -15.60 6.08 -26.17
N GLU A 59 -16.10 6.38 -27.36
CA GLU A 59 -16.81 5.43 -28.22
C GLU A 59 -15.92 4.25 -28.64
N ASP A 60 -14.61 4.45 -28.76
CA ASP A 60 -13.67 3.38 -29.12
C ASP A 60 -13.59 2.29 -28.02
N PHE A 61 -14.02 2.56 -26.79
CA PHE A 61 -14.11 1.53 -25.75
C PHE A 61 -15.11 0.41 -26.09
N ASP A 62 -16.03 0.63 -27.05
CA ASP A 62 -16.87 -0.44 -27.59
C ASP A 62 -16.05 -1.56 -28.24
N TYR A 63 -14.83 -1.30 -28.70
CA TYR A 63 -13.95 -2.36 -29.19
C TYR A 63 -13.62 -3.38 -28.08
N LEU A 64 -13.37 -2.91 -26.85
CA LEU A 64 -13.10 -3.79 -25.71
C LEU A 64 -14.34 -4.60 -25.32
N ARG A 65 -15.53 -3.99 -25.41
CA ARG A 65 -16.82 -4.67 -25.13
C ARG A 65 -17.10 -5.78 -26.16
N ASN A 66 -16.85 -5.49 -27.43
CA ASN A 66 -17.11 -6.42 -28.53
C ASN A 66 -16.03 -7.51 -28.68
N SER A 67 -14.81 -7.25 -28.20
CA SER A 67 -13.73 -8.23 -28.20
C SER A 67 -12.87 -8.11 -26.94
N SER A 68 -13.30 -8.77 -25.87
CA SER A 68 -12.66 -8.68 -24.55
C SER A 68 -11.24 -9.24 -24.49
N THR A 69 -10.81 -10.06 -25.46
CA THR A 69 -9.48 -10.68 -25.51
C THR A 69 -8.48 -9.94 -26.41
N GLY A 70 -8.87 -8.79 -26.97
CA GLY A 70 -8.01 -8.00 -27.88
C GLY A 70 -6.83 -7.31 -27.18
N GLN A 71 -5.99 -6.65 -27.98
CA GLN A 71 -4.92 -5.79 -27.51
C GLN A 71 -5.26 -4.34 -27.85
N TYR A 72 -5.27 -3.47 -26.84
CA TYR A 72 -5.77 -2.10 -26.94
C TYR A 72 -4.75 -1.15 -26.35
N ILE A 73 -4.62 0.02 -26.97
CA ILE A 73 -3.71 1.07 -26.51
C ILE A 73 -4.40 2.43 -26.57
N LEU A 74 -4.31 3.22 -25.49
CA LEU A 74 -4.76 4.61 -25.54
C LEU A 74 -3.81 5.43 -26.41
N MET A 75 -4.39 6.27 -27.26
CA MET A 75 -3.67 7.18 -28.14
C MET A 75 -3.98 8.66 -27.81
N ASN A 76 -4.80 8.90 -26.80
CA ASN A 76 -5.14 10.23 -26.29
C ASN A 76 -5.67 10.11 -24.84
N ASP A 77 -5.68 11.22 -24.12
CA ASP A 77 -6.50 11.34 -22.91
C ASP A 77 -7.99 11.20 -23.27
N ILE A 78 -8.75 10.53 -22.43
CA ILE A 78 -10.17 10.24 -22.64
C ILE A 78 -11.00 10.95 -21.58
N ASP A 79 -11.78 11.95 -21.98
CA ASP A 79 -12.67 12.70 -21.07
C ASP A 79 -14.04 12.05 -20.96
N MET A 80 -14.39 11.62 -19.74
CA MET A 80 -15.67 10.99 -19.42
C MET A 80 -16.76 11.99 -19.00
N SER A 81 -16.49 13.31 -19.02
CA SER A 81 -17.40 14.34 -18.48
C SER A 81 -18.79 14.40 -19.12
N ASN A 82 -18.91 14.04 -20.40
CA ASN A 82 -20.17 14.08 -21.16
C ASN A 82 -20.85 12.70 -21.28
N ILE A 83 -20.46 11.76 -20.44
CA ILE A 83 -20.98 10.39 -20.44
C ILE A 83 -21.93 10.24 -19.26
N ASP A 84 -23.21 9.97 -19.57
CA ASP A 84 -24.28 9.90 -18.56
C ASP A 84 -24.31 8.55 -17.82
N ASP A 85 -23.82 7.48 -18.46
CA ASP A 85 -23.85 6.12 -17.92
C ASP A 85 -22.63 5.33 -18.38
N TRP A 86 -22.14 4.45 -17.51
CA TRP A 86 -21.02 3.57 -17.78
C TRP A 86 -21.29 2.18 -17.18
N ASP A 87 -21.64 1.25 -18.05
CA ASP A 87 -21.63 -0.16 -17.70
C ASP A 87 -20.18 -0.67 -17.70
N GLY A 88 -19.68 -1.26 -16.61
CA GLY A 88 -18.29 -1.70 -16.53
C GLY A 88 -17.93 -2.74 -17.61
N ILE A 89 -16.67 -2.75 -18.07
CA ILE A 89 -16.24 -3.68 -19.14
C ILE A 89 -15.75 -5.01 -18.53
N ASN A 90 -16.28 -6.13 -19.02
CA ASN A 90 -15.71 -7.44 -18.76
C ASN A 90 -14.54 -7.71 -19.71
N PHE A 91 -13.31 -7.78 -19.19
CA PHE A 91 -12.08 -7.73 -20.00
C PHE A 91 -11.11 -8.89 -19.74
N GLN A 92 -10.47 -9.38 -20.80
CA GLN A 92 -9.58 -10.55 -20.76
C GLN A 92 -8.30 -10.40 -21.60
N GLY A 93 -8.07 -9.21 -22.14
CA GLY A 93 -7.02 -8.94 -23.11
C GLY A 93 -5.86 -8.13 -22.53
N THR A 94 -5.21 -7.38 -23.40
CA THR A 94 -4.18 -6.41 -23.02
C THR A 94 -4.72 -5.00 -23.20
N PHE A 95 -4.62 -4.17 -22.17
CA PHE A 95 -4.97 -2.75 -22.22
C PHE A 95 -3.79 -1.91 -21.73
N ASP A 96 -3.14 -1.21 -22.65
CA ASP A 96 -2.05 -0.29 -22.37
C ASP A 96 -2.58 1.15 -22.40
N GLY A 97 -2.64 1.80 -21.24
CA GLY A 97 -2.99 3.21 -21.13
C GLY A 97 -1.96 4.14 -21.76
N ASN A 98 -0.77 3.63 -22.14
CA ASN A 98 0.26 4.37 -22.84
C ASN A 98 0.62 5.68 -22.13
N ASN A 99 0.53 5.72 -20.80
CA ASN A 99 0.68 6.88 -19.91
C ASN A 99 -0.38 7.98 -20.05
N TYR A 100 -1.43 7.80 -20.86
CA TYR A 100 -2.57 8.70 -20.94
C TYR A 100 -3.52 8.55 -19.75
N GLU A 101 -4.42 9.52 -19.63
CA GLU A 101 -5.37 9.63 -18.54
C GLU A 101 -6.82 9.40 -19.00
N ILE A 102 -7.57 8.58 -18.25
CA ILE A 102 -9.03 8.62 -18.24
C ILE A 102 -9.44 9.73 -17.26
N GLN A 103 -10.00 10.79 -17.80
CA GLN A 103 -10.35 12.00 -17.08
C GLN A 103 -11.81 12.01 -16.65
N ASN A 104 -12.09 12.66 -15.52
CA ASN A 104 -13.45 12.90 -15.02
C ASN A 104 -14.29 11.62 -14.86
N TYR A 105 -13.69 10.50 -14.46
CA TYR A 105 -14.42 9.28 -14.13
C TYR A 105 -15.30 9.51 -12.90
N HIS A 106 -16.60 9.25 -12.97
CA HIS A 106 -17.54 9.62 -11.90
C HIS A 106 -18.68 8.62 -11.67
N PHE A 107 -18.51 7.40 -12.19
CA PHE A 107 -19.53 6.35 -12.12
C PHE A 107 -19.45 5.55 -10.82
N GLU A 108 -20.54 4.84 -10.52
CA GLU A 108 -20.75 4.16 -9.23
C GLU A 108 -20.00 2.84 -9.08
N ASN A 109 -19.35 2.39 -10.15
CA ASN A 109 -18.62 1.12 -10.27
C ASN A 109 -17.28 1.35 -10.97
N GLY A 110 -16.49 0.29 -11.16
CA GLY A 110 -15.20 0.37 -11.85
C GLY A 110 -15.27 0.52 -13.35
N PHE A 111 -14.20 1.07 -13.92
CA PHE A 111 -14.04 1.20 -15.37
C PHE A 111 -14.17 -0.16 -16.05
N PHE A 112 -13.46 -1.15 -15.51
CA PHE A 112 -13.72 -2.56 -15.75
C PHE A 112 -14.71 -3.11 -14.72
N ASP A 113 -15.64 -3.94 -15.17
CA ASP A 113 -16.47 -4.71 -14.25
C ASP A 113 -15.63 -5.85 -13.66
N THR A 114 -15.32 -6.85 -14.48
CA THR A 114 -14.40 -7.94 -14.12
C THR A 114 -13.28 -8.04 -15.13
N THR A 115 -12.05 -8.18 -14.64
CA THR A 115 -10.91 -8.55 -15.48
C THR A 115 -10.53 -10.02 -15.22
N THR A 116 -10.32 -10.81 -16.27
CA THR A 116 -9.92 -12.23 -16.17
C THR A 116 -8.74 -12.51 -17.06
N ASN A 117 -7.60 -12.92 -16.48
CA ASN A 117 -6.34 -13.15 -17.21
C ASN A 117 -5.84 -11.93 -17.99
N ALA A 118 -6.19 -10.73 -17.52
CA ALA A 118 -5.92 -9.50 -18.24
C ALA A 118 -4.53 -8.95 -17.92
N VAL A 119 -3.96 -8.23 -18.88
CA VAL A 119 -2.76 -7.40 -18.70
C VAL A 119 -3.16 -5.95 -18.84
N ILE A 120 -3.04 -5.16 -17.78
CA ILE A 120 -3.41 -3.74 -17.76
C ILE A 120 -2.20 -2.94 -17.31
N SER A 121 -1.83 -1.91 -18.08
CA SER A 121 -0.67 -1.11 -17.73
C SER A 121 -0.73 0.37 -18.09
N ASN A 122 0.13 1.17 -17.45
CA ASN A 122 0.48 2.53 -17.85
C ASN A 122 -0.74 3.46 -18.00
N ILE A 123 -1.66 3.44 -17.04
CA ILE A 123 -2.86 4.27 -17.08
C ILE A 123 -2.97 5.14 -15.83
N ASN A 124 -3.35 6.40 -16.07
CA ASN A 124 -3.79 7.32 -15.03
C ASN A 124 -5.32 7.45 -15.06
N ILE A 125 -5.96 7.55 -13.89
CA ILE A 125 -7.40 7.82 -13.79
C ILE A 125 -7.65 8.99 -12.83
N SER A 126 -8.32 10.02 -13.31
CA SER A 126 -8.94 11.05 -12.46
C SER A 126 -10.37 10.65 -12.13
N ALA A 127 -10.62 10.28 -10.87
CA ALA A 127 -11.93 9.83 -10.41
C ALA A 127 -12.55 10.78 -9.36
N ASN A 128 -13.78 11.23 -9.61
CA ASN A 128 -14.62 11.97 -8.69
C ASN A 128 -15.95 11.22 -8.53
N ILE A 129 -15.95 10.20 -7.69
CA ILE A 129 -17.10 9.30 -7.50
C ILE A 129 -17.87 9.78 -6.27
N SER A 130 -19.12 10.20 -6.46
CA SER A 130 -19.96 10.76 -5.39
C SER A 130 -20.70 9.70 -4.57
N LYS A 131 -20.86 8.50 -5.14
CA LYS A 131 -21.43 7.33 -4.49
C LYS A 131 -21.01 6.08 -5.25
N THR A 132 -20.91 4.96 -4.54
CA THR A 132 -20.72 3.63 -5.14
C THR A 132 -21.93 2.75 -4.87
N THR A 133 -22.14 1.75 -5.74
CA THR A 133 -23.16 0.73 -5.54
C THR A 133 -22.60 -0.65 -5.82
N TYR A 134 -23.13 -1.65 -5.11
CA TYR A 134 -22.83 -3.07 -5.37
C TYR A 134 -24.04 -3.81 -5.96
N VAL A 135 -25.23 -3.19 -5.93
CA VAL A 135 -26.44 -3.67 -6.60
C VAL A 135 -26.73 -2.72 -7.75
N ARG A 136 -26.71 -3.24 -8.98
CA ARG A 136 -26.98 -2.48 -10.18
C ARG A 136 -28.48 -2.28 -10.38
N ASP A 137 -28.85 -1.34 -11.24
CA ASP A 137 -30.26 -1.04 -11.57
C ASP A 137 -31.02 -2.25 -12.16
N ASP A 138 -30.30 -3.18 -12.78
CA ASP A 138 -30.85 -4.43 -13.31
C ASP A 138 -31.03 -5.54 -12.24
N GLY A 139 -30.66 -5.27 -10.99
CA GLY A 139 -30.72 -6.20 -9.86
C GLY A 139 -29.54 -7.17 -9.74
N THR A 140 -28.53 -7.05 -10.62
CA THR A 140 -27.28 -7.81 -10.52
C THR A 140 -26.33 -7.22 -9.48
N TRP A 141 -25.33 -8.00 -9.08
CA TRP A 141 -24.42 -7.68 -7.99
C TRP A 141 -22.99 -7.57 -8.54
N THR A 142 -22.15 -6.74 -7.92
CA THR A 142 -20.72 -6.66 -8.20
C THR A 142 -19.93 -7.42 -7.12
N ASN A 143 -18.76 -7.95 -7.47
CA ASN A 143 -17.83 -8.52 -6.49
C ASN A 143 -16.90 -7.41 -6.02
N GLY A 144 -17.34 -6.64 -5.01
CA GLY A 144 -16.67 -5.43 -4.54
C GLY A 144 -16.80 -4.24 -5.50
N VAL A 145 -16.15 -3.14 -5.14
CA VAL A 145 -16.06 -1.93 -5.97
C VAL A 145 -14.62 -1.43 -6.01
N GLY A 146 -14.11 -1.15 -7.20
CA GLY A 146 -12.87 -0.42 -7.38
C GLY A 146 -12.99 0.58 -8.51
N VAL A 147 -12.02 1.49 -8.65
CA VAL A 147 -12.07 2.51 -9.71
C VAL A 147 -11.55 1.93 -11.02
N LEU A 148 -10.42 1.20 -10.99
CA LEU A 148 -9.94 0.50 -12.18
C LEU A 148 -10.84 -0.70 -12.51
N ALA A 149 -11.07 -1.60 -11.54
CA ALA A 149 -11.91 -2.77 -11.71
C ALA A 149 -12.74 -3.06 -10.45
N ASN A 150 -13.98 -3.56 -10.59
CA ASN A 150 -14.68 -4.12 -9.44
C ASN A 150 -13.95 -5.38 -8.95
N CYS A 151 -13.70 -6.32 -9.88
CA CYS A 151 -13.01 -7.58 -9.60
C CYS A 151 -11.85 -7.86 -10.56
N ILE A 152 -10.72 -8.32 -10.02
CA ILE A 152 -9.57 -8.83 -10.77
C ILE A 152 -9.37 -10.30 -10.46
N THR A 153 -9.64 -11.16 -11.44
CA THR A 153 -9.59 -12.61 -11.27
C THR A 153 -8.68 -13.24 -12.32
N THR A 154 -8.43 -14.53 -12.15
CA THR A 154 -7.90 -15.40 -13.21
C THR A 154 -8.91 -16.49 -13.53
N SER A 155 -8.75 -17.16 -14.67
CA SER A 155 -9.49 -18.38 -14.92
C SER A 155 -9.02 -19.52 -14.00
N TYR A 156 -9.84 -20.56 -13.88
CA TYR A 156 -9.51 -21.81 -13.19
C TYR A 156 -8.53 -22.66 -14.02
N SER A 157 -7.32 -22.15 -14.25
CA SER A 157 -6.26 -22.84 -14.99
C SER A 157 -4.92 -22.66 -14.32
N GLU A 158 -4.09 -23.70 -14.33
CA GLU A 158 -2.80 -23.69 -13.62
C GLU A 158 -1.80 -22.65 -14.14
N SER A 159 -1.99 -22.18 -15.37
CA SER A 159 -1.15 -21.18 -16.04
C SER A 159 -1.80 -19.80 -16.14
N ALA A 160 -2.93 -19.59 -15.44
CA ALA A 160 -3.67 -18.35 -15.54
C ALA A 160 -2.93 -17.21 -14.83
N LEU A 161 -2.81 -16.07 -15.51
CA LEU A 161 -2.06 -14.91 -15.03
C LEU A 161 -2.87 -13.64 -15.31
N SER A 162 -3.02 -12.79 -14.30
CA SER A 162 -3.40 -11.40 -14.48
C SER A 162 -2.25 -10.49 -14.01
N LYS A 163 -2.01 -9.41 -14.75
CA LYS A 163 -0.91 -8.47 -14.46
C LYS A 163 -1.38 -7.03 -14.56
N ILE A 164 -1.24 -6.28 -13.47
CA ILE A 164 -1.63 -4.87 -13.38
C ILE A 164 -0.41 -4.05 -13.00
N THR A 165 0.03 -3.13 -13.85
CA THR A 165 1.28 -2.40 -13.58
C THR A 165 1.26 -0.94 -13.99
N ASN A 166 1.96 -0.09 -13.24
CA ASN A 166 2.10 1.32 -13.59
C ASN A 166 0.74 2.03 -13.66
N ILE A 167 0.02 2.01 -12.54
CA ILE A 167 -1.31 2.62 -12.43
C ILE A 167 -1.27 3.76 -11.43
N LYS A 168 -1.86 4.89 -11.78
CA LYS A 168 -2.10 6.00 -10.85
C LYS A 168 -3.57 6.38 -10.83
N ILE A 169 -4.13 6.52 -9.64
CA ILE A 169 -5.53 6.97 -9.48
C ILE A 169 -5.52 8.18 -8.55
N LYS A 170 -6.19 9.27 -8.96
CA LYS A 170 -6.29 10.51 -8.19
C LYS A 170 -7.74 11.00 -8.12
N GLY A 171 -8.02 11.86 -7.15
CA GLY A 171 -9.32 12.52 -7.00
C GLY A 171 -9.99 12.25 -5.66
N GLU A 172 -11.31 12.13 -5.64
CA GLU A 172 -12.11 11.95 -4.44
C GLU A 172 -13.19 10.91 -4.65
N ILE A 173 -13.23 9.90 -3.78
CA ILE A 173 -14.11 8.73 -3.94
C ILE A 173 -14.92 8.56 -2.67
N HIS A 174 -16.24 8.59 -2.81
CA HIS A 174 -17.20 8.31 -1.76
C HIS A 174 -17.71 6.88 -1.97
N HIS A 175 -17.14 5.95 -1.23
CA HIS A 175 -17.60 4.56 -1.16
C HIS A 175 -18.82 4.48 -0.24
N THR A 176 -19.98 4.24 -0.83
CA THR A 176 -21.28 4.29 -0.15
C THR A 176 -22.02 2.96 -0.29
N CYS A 177 -21.31 1.84 -0.26
CA CYS A 177 -21.95 0.54 -0.16
C CYS A 177 -21.16 -0.39 0.75
N GLY A 178 -21.84 -1.34 1.39
CA GLY A 178 -21.26 -2.18 2.45
C GLY A 178 -20.27 -3.27 2.00
N THR A 179 -19.87 -3.28 0.72
CA THR A 179 -18.94 -4.27 0.15
C THR A 179 -17.48 -3.80 0.22
N GLU A 180 -16.57 -4.64 -0.26
CA GLU A 180 -15.15 -4.41 -0.33
C GLU A 180 -14.79 -3.30 -1.31
N PHE A 181 -13.86 -2.43 -0.92
CA PHE A 181 -13.40 -1.32 -1.76
C PHE A 181 -11.89 -1.15 -1.79
N GLY A 182 -11.36 -0.92 -2.98
CA GLY A 182 -9.99 -0.43 -3.20
C GLY A 182 -9.87 0.27 -4.54
N THR A 183 -9.00 1.27 -4.66
CA THR A 183 -8.94 2.09 -5.88
C THR A 183 -8.58 1.29 -7.12
N ILE A 184 -7.72 0.28 -7.01
CA ILE A 184 -7.45 -0.65 -8.12
C ILE A 184 -8.52 -1.71 -8.22
N ALA A 185 -8.85 -2.37 -7.11
CA ALA A 185 -9.81 -3.45 -7.08
C ALA A 185 -10.59 -3.46 -5.77
N GLY A 186 -11.91 -3.66 -5.87
CA GLY A 186 -12.73 -4.07 -4.73
C GLY A 186 -12.28 -5.44 -4.24
N VAL A 187 -12.22 -6.40 -5.17
CA VAL A 187 -11.82 -7.78 -4.87
C VAL A 187 -10.78 -8.29 -5.88
N VAL A 188 -9.79 -9.03 -5.38
CA VAL A 188 -8.85 -9.81 -6.18
C VAL A 188 -9.06 -11.30 -5.90
N GLU A 189 -9.29 -12.07 -6.96
CA GLU A 189 -9.71 -13.47 -6.88
C GLU A 189 -8.85 -14.39 -7.77
N PRO A 190 -7.69 -14.86 -7.31
CA PRO A 190 -6.96 -15.88 -8.05
C PRO A 190 -7.77 -17.19 -8.12
N GLY A 191 -7.97 -17.70 -9.33
CA GLY A 191 -8.90 -18.78 -9.65
C GLY A 191 -8.49 -20.17 -9.13
N CYS A 192 -7.19 -20.46 -9.00
CA CYS A 192 -6.71 -21.71 -8.38
C CYS A 192 -5.31 -21.55 -7.77
N LYS A 193 -4.77 -22.61 -7.15
CA LYS A 193 -3.51 -22.60 -6.38
C LYS A 193 -2.30 -22.02 -7.13
N THR A 194 -2.18 -22.27 -8.44
CA THR A 194 -1.03 -21.83 -9.25
C THR A 194 -1.37 -20.69 -10.19
N ALA A 195 -2.64 -20.28 -10.24
CA ALA A 195 -3.00 -19.06 -10.92
C ALA A 195 -2.46 -17.87 -10.14
N THR A 196 -2.01 -16.83 -10.84
CA THR A 196 -1.33 -15.70 -10.19
C THR A 196 -1.93 -14.38 -10.63
N VAL A 197 -2.12 -13.49 -9.66
CA VAL A 197 -2.38 -12.08 -9.92
C VAL A 197 -1.16 -11.30 -9.43
N THR A 198 -0.54 -10.54 -10.32
CA THR A 198 0.62 -9.70 -9.99
C THR A 198 0.26 -8.24 -10.17
N MET A 199 0.59 -7.43 -9.17
CA MET A 199 0.39 -5.99 -9.21
C MET A 199 1.69 -5.28 -8.87
N SER A 200 2.07 -4.28 -9.64
CA SER A 200 3.26 -3.50 -9.29
C SER A 200 3.29 -2.07 -9.78
N ASN A 201 4.02 -1.22 -9.05
CA ASN A 201 4.12 0.21 -9.32
C ASN A 201 2.72 0.83 -9.37
N ILE A 202 2.09 0.90 -8.21
CA ILE A 202 0.74 1.42 -8.07
C ILE A 202 0.77 2.64 -7.15
N VAL A 203 0.12 3.73 -7.55
CA VAL A 203 0.00 4.93 -6.73
C VAL A 203 -1.46 5.34 -6.59
N ASN A 204 -1.96 5.33 -5.36
CA ASN A 204 -3.21 5.98 -5.01
C ASN A 204 -2.96 7.40 -4.47
N GLU A 205 -3.50 8.40 -5.16
CA GLU A 205 -3.61 9.80 -4.74
C GLU A 205 -5.09 10.24 -4.64
N ALA A 206 -6.03 9.29 -4.64
CA ALA A 206 -7.43 9.56 -4.40
C ALA A 206 -7.75 9.48 -2.90
N LYS A 207 -8.48 10.48 -2.40
CA LYS A 207 -9.06 10.43 -1.05
C LYS A 207 -10.24 9.49 -1.04
N ILE A 208 -10.35 8.69 0.01
CA ILE A 208 -11.39 7.68 0.16
C ILE A 208 -12.24 8.06 1.36
N TYR A 209 -13.53 8.25 1.12
CA TYR A 209 -14.55 8.44 2.14
C TYR A 209 -15.46 7.22 2.14
N TYR A 210 -15.73 6.70 3.32
CA TYR A 210 -16.81 5.74 3.55
C TYR A 210 -17.79 6.36 4.52
N ASP A 211 -19.05 6.50 4.13
CA ASP A 211 -20.14 7.06 4.96
C ASP A 211 -21.40 6.23 4.76
N GLU A 212 -21.39 5.00 5.28
CA GLU A 212 -22.53 4.08 5.19
C GLU A 212 -22.60 3.14 6.39
N LYS A 213 -23.68 2.34 6.47
CA LYS A 213 -23.82 1.29 7.47
C LYS A 213 -23.08 0.01 7.05
N GLY A 214 -22.05 -0.35 7.80
CA GLY A 214 -21.42 -1.67 7.73
C GLY A 214 -20.46 -1.81 6.56
N CYS A 215 -19.19 -1.48 6.79
CA CYS A 215 -18.11 -1.70 5.82
C CYS A 215 -17.60 -3.14 5.94
N ASP A 216 -17.52 -3.92 4.86
CA ASP A 216 -16.82 -5.19 4.92
C ASP A 216 -15.29 -4.98 4.96
N SER A 217 -14.72 -4.35 3.93
CA SER A 217 -13.27 -4.12 3.85
C SER A 217 -12.93 -2.90 2.99
N VAL A 218 -12.01 -2.05 3.44
CA VAL A 218 -11.51 -0.91 2.65
C VAL A 218 -9.98 -0.93 2.66
N GLY A 219 -9.39 -0.98 1.47
CA GLY A 219 -7.97 -0.71 1.28
C GLY A 219 -7.76 0.55 0.44
N GLY A 220 -6.66 1.25 0.65
CA GLY A 220 -6.28 2.36 -0.25
C GLY A 220 -6.09 1.90 -1.70
N ILE A 221 -5.66 0.65 -1.90
CA ILE A 221 -5.40 0.07 -3.23
C ILE A 221 -6.33 -1.12 -3.51
N ILE A 222 -6.47 -2.04 -2.54
CA ILE A 222 -7.26 -3.28 -2.72
C ILE A 222 -8.19 -3.48 -1.53
N GLY A 223 -9.47 -3.71 -1.79
CA GLY A 223 -10.45 -4.00 -0.74
C GLY A 223 -10.21 -5.35 -0.10
N SER A 224 -10.31 -6.42 -0.90
CA SER A 224 -10.03 -7.76 -0.42
C SER A 224 -9.33 -8.67 -1.42
N ILE A 225 -8.62 -9.67 -0.91
CA ILE A 225 -8.06 -10.77 -1.68
C ILE A 225 -8.68 -12.08 -1.19
N VAL A 226 -9.38 -12.77 -2.08
CA VAL A 226 -10.10 -14.00 -1.79
C VAL A 226 -9.63 -15.10 -2.74
N GLN A 227 -9.13 -16.22 -2.21
CA GLN A 227 -8.76 -17.34 -3.07
C GLN A 227 -10.00 -18.21 -3.34
N GLN A 228 -10.38 -18.38 -4.62
CA GLN A 228 -11.67 -19.00 -4.96
C GLN A 228 -11.75 -20.50 -4.62
N ASN A 229 -10.63 -21.24 -4.57
CA ASN A 229 -10.63 -22.65 -4.20
C ASN A 229 -9.25 -23.12 -3.73
N SER A 230 -9.09 -23.43 -2.43
CA SER A 230 -8.07 -24.39 -2.04
C SER A 230 -8.45 -25.20 -0.80
N SER A 231 -8.41 -26.52 -0.93
CA SER A 231 -8.33 -27.45 0.20
C SER A 231 -6.91 -27.54 0.77
N ASP A 232 -5.98 -26.73 0.27
CA ASP A 232 -4.53 -26.88 0.45
C ASP A 232 -3.89 -25.49 0.62
N GLU A 233 -3.33 -25.24 1.80
CA GLU A 233 -3.10 -23.90 2.38
C GLU A 233 -1.75 -23.24 2.01
N ASP A 234 -1.02 -23.79 1.05
CA ASP A 234 0.44 -23.62 1.00
C ASP A 234 1.00 -22.62 -0.04
N PHE A 235 0.19 -21.82 -0.77
CA PHE A 235 0.75 -20.95 -1.82
C PHE A 235 0.08 -19.56 -1.96
N PRO A 236 0.85 -18.46 -1.98
CA PRO A 236 0.31 -17.13 -2.31
C PRO A 236 0.06 -17.03 -3.82
N ALA A 237 -1.20 -16.97 -4.20
CA ALA A 237 -1.63 -16.76 -5.59
C ALA A 237 -1.67 -15.26 -5.98
N PHE A 238 -1.12 -14.39 -5.13
CA PHE A 238 -1.14 -12.95 -5.29
C PHE A 238 0.18 -12.31 -4.85
N GLU A 239 0.70 -11.40 -5.67
CA GLU A 239 1.86 -10.57 -5.34
C GLU A 239 1.55 -9.09 -5.57
N LEU A 240 1.85 -8.26 -4.56
CA LEU A 240 1.84 -6.80 -4.67
C LEU A 240 3.25 -6.28 -4.38
N LEU A 241 3.83 -5.59 -5.37
CA LEU A 241 5.18 -5.04 -5.27
C LEU A 241 5.15 -3.54 -5.56
N ASN A 242 5.77 -2.74 -4.70
CA ASN A 242 5.96 -1.31 -4.97
C ASN A 242 4.62 -0.59 -5.15
N ALA A 243 3.90 -0.38 -4.05
CA ALA A 243 2.58 0.24 -4.07
C ALA A 243 2.45 1.28 -2.97
N VAL A 244 1.89 2.45 -3.29
CA VAL A 244 1.81 3.56 -2.34
C VAL A 244 0.41 4.16 -2.28
N ASN A 245 -0.09 4.29 -1.05
CA ASN A 245 -1.25 5.13 -0.76
C ASN A 245 -0.80 6.47 -0.19
N LYS A 246 -1.02 7.56 -0.93
CA LYS A 246 -0.64 8.92 -0.51
C LYS A 246 -1.76 9.69 0.19
N CYS A 247 -3.00 9.23 0.07
CA CYS A 247 -4.18 10.01 0.48
C CYS A 247 -4.96 9.36 1.62
N ASN A 248 -5.72 10.20 2.32
CA ASN A 248 -6.43 9.80 3.52
C ASN A 248 -7.57 8.82 3.20
N ILE A 249 -7.78 7.90 4.14
CA ILE A 249 -8.94 7.01 4.20
C ILE A 249 -9.76 7.46 5.42
N CYS A 250 -10.98 7.93 5.17
CA CYS A 250 -11.89 8.41 6.20
C CYS A 250 -13.10 7.49 6.24
N VAL A 251 -13.24 6.72 7.31
CA VAL A 251 -14.35 5.79 7.49
C VAL A 251 -15.23 6.33 8.60
N LYS A 252 -16.48 6.61 8.24
CA LYS A 252 -17.55 6.94 9.16
C LYS A 252 -18.63 5.88 9.02
N SER A 253 -18.93 5.18 10.09
CA SER A 253 -19.92 4.10 10.05
C SER A 253 -20.62 3.94 11.39
N GLU A 254 -21.95 3.84 11.35
CA GLU A 254 -22.75 3.61 12.56
C GLU A 254 -22.66 2.17 13.06
N GLU A 255 -22.29 1.22 12.20
CA GLU A 255 -22.24 -0.22 12.49
C GLU A 255 -21.03 -0.84 11.78
N ALA A 256 -20.41 -1.88 12.35
CA ALA A 256 -19.40 -2.64 11.61
C ALA A 256 -20.08 -3.64 10.66
N GLY A 257 -19.33 -4.06 9.63
CA GLY A 257 -19.73 -5.18 8.79
C GLY A 257 -19.92 -6.45 9.62
N TRP A 258 -20.77 -7.37 9.16
CA TRP A 258 -21.13 -8.59 9.88
C TRP A 258 -19.94 -9.52 10.20
N ARG A 259 -18.85 -9.42 9.43
CA ARG A 259 -17.55 -10.11 9.63
C ARG A 259 -16.47 -9.23 10.28
N GLY A 260 -16.87 -8.10 10.86
CA GLY A 260 -15.97 -7.01 11.22
C GLY A 260 -15.48 -6.24 10.00
N SER A 261 -15.26 -4.94 10.17
CA SER A 261 -14.76 -4.00 9.16
C SER A 261 -13.23 -3.95 9.19
N LYS A 262 -12.57 -4.20 8.07
CA LYS A 262 -11.08 -4.21 7.99
C LYS A 262 -10.61 -3.06 7.12
N ILE A 263 -9.80 -2.19 7.69
CA ILE A 263 -9.34 -0.98 7.03
C ILE A 263 -7.82 -1.02 6.95
N GLY A 264 -7.28 -0.92 5.75
CA GLY A 264 -5.84 -0.89 5.49
C GLY A 264 -5.43 0.26 4.60
N GLY A 265 -4.26 0.85 4.84
CA GLY A 265 -3.72 1.87 3.94
C GLY A 265 -3.46 1.34 2.52
N ILE A 266 -3.15 0.04 2.38
CA ILE A 266 -2.92 -0.62 1.09
C ILE A 266 -4.00 -1.69 0.83
N LEU A 267 -4.15 -2.63 1.76
CA LEU A 267 -5.05 -3.77 1.65
C LEU A 267 -6.00 -3.83 2.85
N GLY A 268 -7.31 -3.89 2.62
CA GLY A 268 -8.26 -4.07 3.73
C GLY A 268 -8.15 -5.46 4.36
N GLU A 269 -8.46 -6.51 3.60
CA GLU A 269 -8.45 -7.90 4.09
C GLU A 269 -7.91 -8.86 3.04
N GLY A 270 -6.93 -9.70 3.36
CA GLY A 270 -6.56 -10.75 2.39
C GLY A 270 -5.24 -11.47 2.65
N TYR A 271 -4.70 -12.05 1.57
CA TYR A 271 -3.55 -12.94 1.58
C TYR A 271 -2.64 -12.65 0.38
N GLY A 272 -1.35 -12.95 0.49
CA GLY A 272 -0.41 -12.89 -0.63
C GLY A 272 1.02 -12.56 -0.17
N ASP A 273 1.85 -12.16 -1.12
CA ASP A 273 3.15 -11.54 -0.87
C ASP A 273 3.08 -10.03 -1.11
N ILE A 274 3.18 -9.25 -0.03
CA ILE A 274 3.12 -7.79 -0.08
C ILE A 274 4.49 -7.22 0.24
N ARG A 275 5.08 -6.53 -0.74
CA ARG A 275 6.47 -6.10 -0.70
C ARG A 275 6.62 -4.65 -1.12
N SER A 276 7.46 -3.88 -0.43
CA SER A 276 7.81 -2.53 -0.88
C SER A 276 6.58 -1.61 -0.94
N CYS A 277 5.66 -1.73 0.02
CA CYS A 277 4.40 -1.00 0.01
C CYS A 277 4.30 -0.02 1.19
N ASP A 278 3.92 1.23 0.91
CA ASP A 278 3.85 2.27 1.95
C ASP A 278 2.52 3.01 1.98
N ASN A 279 2.14 3.39 3.20
CA ASN A 279 1.01 4.26 3.44
C ASN A 279 1.47 5.60 4.02
N TYR A 280 1.22 6.69 3.29
CA TYR A 280 1.43 8.07 3.77
C TYR A 280 0.10 8.73 4.19
N GLY A 281 -1.02 8.21 3.71
CA GLY A 281 -2.35 8.72 4.02
C GLY A 281 -2.78 8.45 5.45
N GLN A 282 -3.42 9.41 6.10
CA GLN A 282 -4.04 9.17 7.41
C GLN A 282 -5.24 8.22 7.27
N ILE A 283 -5.40 7.33 8.24
CA ILE A 283 -6.57 6.47 8.38
C ILE A 283 -7.37 7.01 9.56
N ASN A 284 -8.54 7.59 9.30
CA ASN A 284 -9.41 8.16 10.32
C ASN A 284 -10.70 7.33 10.41
N ILE A 285 -10.98 6.79 11.59
CA ILE A 285 -12.12 5.91 11.83
C ILE A 285 -13.02 6.53 12.89
N ASP A 286 -14.19 6.99 12.44
CA ASP A 286 -15.29 7.48 13.26
C ASP A 286 -16.40 6.43 13.29
N CYS A 287 -16.32 5.53 14.27
CA CYS A 287 -17.29 4.45 14.46
C CYS A 287 -17.61 4.30 15.95
N PRO A 288 -18.74 3.68 16.35
CA PRO A 288 -18.98 3.38 17.77
C PRO A 288 -18.00 2.33 18.31
N ILE A 289 -17.86 2.28 19.64
CA ILE A 289 -17.16 1.19 20.33
C ILE A 289 -17.89 -0.13 20.04
N ALA A 290 -17.12 -1.15 19.68
CA ALA A 290 -17.58 -2.52 19.61
C ALA A 290 -18.34 -2.96 20.87
N LYS A 291 -19.65 -3.26 20.76
CA LYS A 291 -20.36 -3.84 21.90
C LYS A 291 -19.93 -5.27 22.14
N ASP A 292 -19.85 -5.65 23.42
CA ASP A 292 -19.71 -7.05 23.80
C ASP A 292 -21.01 -7.79 23.44
N ASN A 293 -20.85 -8.99 22.87
CA ASN A 293 -21.91 -9.85 22.33
C ASN A 293 -23.22 -9.78 23.15
N GLU A 294 -24.26 -9.14 22.60
CA GLU A 294 -25.62 -9.49 23.01
C GLU A 294 -25.91 -10.87 22.41
N GLU A 295 -26.01 -11.88 23.29
CA GLU A 295 -26.42 -13.24 22.92
C GLU A 295 -27.65 -13.13 21.99
N ASN A 296 -27.49 -13.50 20.71
CA ASN A 296 -28.50 -13.61 19.65
C ASN A 296 -28.59 -12.53 18.55
N ALA A 297 -27.65 -11.59 18.43
CA ALA A 297 -27.54 -10.78 17.21
C ALA A 297 -26.46 -11.39 16.30
N GLY A 298 -26.79 -11.78 15.06
CA GLY A 298 -25.82 -12.28 14.05
C GLY A 298 -24.81 -11.24 13.56
N TYR A 299 -24.53 -10.20 14.36
CA TYR A 299 -23.79 -9.00 14.03
C TYR A 299 -22.57 -8.88 14.95
N ARG A 300 -21.38 -8.67 14.38
CA ARG A 300 -20.14 -8.45 15.16
C ARG A 300 -19.59 -7.06 14.86
N GLU A 301 -19.67 -6.17 15.84
CA GLU A 301 -19.45 -4.72 15.70
C GLU A 301 -17.96 -4.32 15.81
N ASN A 302 -17.03 -4.97 15.10
CA ASN A 302 -15.60 -4.67 15.30
C ASN A 302 -14.95 -4.01 14.08
N PHE A 303 -14.20 -2.93 14.33
CA PHE A 303 -13.30 -2.31 13.37
C PHE A 303 -11.85 -2.72 13.65
N ILE A 304 -11.12 -3.06 12.59
CA ILE A 304 -9.73 -3.47 12.62
C ILE A 304 -8.96 -2.63 11.63
N CYS A 305 -7.85 -2.06 12.08
CA CYS A 305 -7.21 -0.95 11.38
C CYS A 305 -5.71 -1.22 11.28
N GLY A 306 -5.15 -1.19 10.07
CA GLY A 306 -3.72 -1.38 9.85
C GLY A 306 -3.15 -0.34 8.90
N GLY A 307 -1.94 0.14 9.18
CA GLY A 307 -1.32 1.15 8.31
C GLY A 307 -1.07 0.61 6.90
N ILE A 308 -0.73 -0.67 6.77
CA ILE A 308 -0.61 -1.35 5.46
C ILE A 308 -1.80 -2.29 5.23
N ILE A 309 -2.03 -3.21 6.17
CA ILE A 309 -3.05 -4.27 6.05
C ILE A 309 -4.03 -4.23 7.22
N GLY A 310 -5.33 -4.17 6.96
CA GLY A 310 -6.34 -4.27 8.02
C GLY A 310 -6.26 -5.63 8.73
N ALA A 311 -6.50 -6.72 8.01
CA ALA A 311 -6.32 -8.07 8.52
C ALA A 311 -5.89 -9.09 7.45
N ASN A 312 -5.26 -10.18 7.86
CA ASN A 312 -4.95 -11.30 6.96
C ASN A 312 -6.01 -12.43 6.99
N GLY A 313 -7.28 -12.05 7.13
CA GLY A 313 -8.41 -12.97 7.09
C GLY A 313 -9.50 -12.63 8.10
N TYR A 314 -10.49 -13.52 8.16
CA TYR A 314 -11.71 -13.26 8.92
C TYR A 314 -11.47 -13.27 10.43
N TYR A 315 -11.69 -12.13 11.05
CA TYR A 315 -11.82 -12.03 12.50
C TYR A 315 -13.28 -12.19 12.92
N THR A 316 -13.51 -12.99 13.95
CA THR A 316 -14.84 -13.10 14.55
C THR A 316 -14.68 -13.25 16.07
N LYS A 317 -14.97 -12.20 16.84
CA LYS A 317 -14.81 -12.15 18.31
C LYS A 317 -15.47 -13.34 19.01
N GLY A 318 -14.68 -14.14 19.75
CA GLY A 318 -15.13 -15.36 20.43
C GLY A 318 -15.21 -16.62 19.56
N TYR A 319 -14.87 -16.55 18.27
CA TYR A 319 -14.66 -17.74 17.43
C TYR A 319 -13.16 -17.97 17.21
N THR A 320 -12.69 -19.15 17.60
CA THR A 320 -11.31 -19.60 17.38
C THR A 320 -11.13 -20.34 16.05
N LYS A 321 -12.18 -20.40 15.21
CA LYS A 321 -12.14 -21.09 13.92
C LYS A 321 -11.85 -20.13 12.79
N ILE A 322 -10.75 -20.39 12.10
CA ILE A 322 -10.44 -19.89 10.77
C ILE A 322 -11.57 -20.32 9.82
N VAL A 323 -12.26 -19.37 9.20
CA VAL A 323 -13.19 -19.65 8.09
C VAL A 323 -12.68 -18.91 6.87
N GLY A 324 -11.59 -19.39 6.25
CA GLY A 324 -10.98 -18.72 5.10
C GLY A 324 -9.90 -19.58 4.43
N HIS A 325 -10.02 -19.71 3.12
CA HIS A 325 -9.05 -20.37 2.25
C HIS A 325 -8.03 -19.34 1.79
N GLY A 326 -6.73 -19.60 1.99
CA GLY A 326 -5.63 -18.67 1.69
C GLY A 326 -4.63 -18.52 2.85
N ARG A 327 -3.38 -18.20 2.52
CA ARG A 327 -2.27 -17.94 3.45
C ARG A 327 -1.60 -16.63 3.06
N MET A 328 -1.45 -15.72 4.02
CA MET A 328 -0.58 -14.57 3.85
C MET A 328 0.83 -15.15 3.85
N ALA A 329 1.58 -14.96 2.77
CA ALA A 329 2.90 -15.53 2.68
C ALA A 329 3.89 -14.60 3.38
N SER A 330 3.93 -13.34 2.97
CA SER A 330 4.83 -12.35 3.57
C SER A 330 4.31 -10.92 3.50
N ILE A 331 4.69 -10.13 4.52
CA ILE A 331 4.72 -8.67 4.47
C ILE A 331 6.17 -8.27 4.67
N ASN A 332 6.79 -7.75 3.62
CA ASN A 332 8.20 -7.41 3.66
C ASN A 332 8.46 -5.99 3.17
N SER A 333 9.38 -5.28 3.81
CA SER A 333 9.82 -3.97 3.34
C SER A 333 8.63 -3.01 3.13
N CYS A 334 7.80 -2.84 4.14
CA CYS A 334 6.62 -1.95 4.08
C CYS A 334 6.66 -0.92 5.22
N ALA A 335 6.25 0.32 4.94
CA ALA A 335 6.26 1.39 5.94
C ALA A 335 4.97 2.19 6.04
N ASN A 336 4.53 2.46 7.27
CA ASN A 336 3.44 3.36 7.56
C ASN A 336 3.94 4.70 8.09
N TYR A 337 3.64 5.77 7.34
CA TYR A 337 3.89 7.17 7.70
C TYR A 337 2.58 7.93 8.00
N GLY A 338 1.44 7.41 7.56
CA GLY A 338 0.12 7.95 7.84
C GLY A 338 -0.38 7.61 9.23
N SER A 339 -0.84 8.61 9.99
CA SER A 339 -1.38 8.36 11.33
C SER A 339 -2.68 7.56 11.26
N ILE A 340 -2.87 6.63 12.20
CA ILE A 340 -4.12 5.90 12.37
C ILE A 340 -4.83 6.48 13.58
N ILE A 341 -5.98 7.10 13.34
CA ILE A 341 -6.76 7.80 14.35
C ILE A 341 -8.07 7.04 14.52
N SER A 342 -8.15 6.33 15.64
CA SER A 342 -9.38 5.70 16.10
C SER A 342 -9.40 5.62 17.62
N GLU A 343 -10.57 5.84 18.22
CA GLU A 343 -10.79 5.54 19.64
C GLU A 343 -11.40 4.14 19.83
N ASN A 344 -11.95 3.57 18.75
CA ASN A 344 -12.93 2.49 18.82
C ASN A 344 -12.58 1.27 17.94
N CYS A 345 -11.53 1.33 17.10
CA CYS A 345 -10.97 0.13 16.46
C CYS A 345 -10.51 -0.83 17.57
N GLU A 346 -11.01 -2.06 17.56
CA GLU A 346 -10.67 -3.05 18.59
C GLU A 346 -9.18 -3.37 18.54
N TYR A 347 -8.65 -3.52 17.32
CA TYR A 347 -7.23 -3.78 17.06
C TYR A 347 -6.70 -2.78 16.05
N THR A 348 -5.55 -2.20 16.38
CA THR A 348 -4.84 -1.27 15.50
C THR A 348 -3.36 -1.60 15.46
N GLY A 349 -2.79 -1.66 14.26
CA GLY A 349 -1.37 -1.94 14.05
C GLY A 349 -0.75 -1.02 13.00
N GLY A 350 0.50 -0.61 13.20
CA GLY A 350 1.17 0.27 12.23
C GLY A 350 1.40 -0.39 10.89
N ILE A 351 1.63 -1.71 10.87
CA ILE A 351 1.72 -2.49 9.64
C ILE A 351 0.44 -3.29 9.44
N ILE A 352 0.04 -4.06 10.47
CA ILE A 352 -1.12 -4.95 10.39
C ILE A 352 -1.98 -4.92 11.64
N GLY A 353 -3.30 -4.72 11.45
CA GLY A 353 -4.26 -4.61 12.53
C GLY A 353 -4.48 -5.93 13.26
N TYR A 354 -4.94 -6.96 12.54
CA TYR A 354 -5.25 -8.27 13.13
C TYR A 354 -4.78 -9.45 12.26
N THR A 355 -4.33 -10.51 12.94
CA THR A 355 -3.80 -11.69 12.27
C THR A 355 -4.55 -12.98 12.63
N VAL A 356 -4.89 -13.76 11.62
CA VAL A 356 -5.71 -14.98 11.71
C VAL A 356 -4.96 -16.23 11.25
N LYS A 357 -3.86 -16.08 10.51
CA LYS A 357 -2.97 -17.16 10.06
C LYS A 357 -1.50 -16.76 10.13
N ASP A 358 -0.62 -17.77 10.12
CA ASP A 358 0.84 -17.63 10.08
C ASP A 358 1.32 -17.04 8.74
N TYR A 359 2.29 -16.13 8.82
CA TYR A 359 2.95 -15.45 7.70
C TYR A 359 4.27 -14.86 8.19
N ASP A 360 5.18 -14.47 7.29
CA ASP A 360 6.42 -13.80 7.66
C ASP A 360 6.24 -12.27 7.62
N LEU A 361 6.72 -11.56 8.66
CA LEU A 361 6.72 -10.09 8.71
C LEU A 361 8.14 -9.61 8.93
N SER A 362 8.72 -8.95 7.94
CA SER A 362 10.12 -8.50 8.01
C SER A 362 10.38 -7.15 7.39
N ASP A 363 11.41 -6.47 7.87
CA ASP A 363 11.89 -5.19 7.33
C ASP A 363 10.78 -4.12 7.25
N CYS A 364 9.85 -4.10 8.20
CA CYS A 364 8.72 -3.17 8.18
C CYS A 364 8.82 -2.08 9.27
N GLY A 365 8.28 -0.90 8.99
CA GLY A 365 8.38 0.26 9.88
C GLY A 365 7.08 1.01 10.12
N ASN A 366 6.83 1.42 11.36
CA ASN A 366 5.83 2.43 11.65
C ASN A 366 6.49 3.72 12.15
N PHE A 367 6.21 4.80 11.46
CA PHE A 367 6.71 6.15 11.73
C PHE A 367 5.59 7.11 12.15
N ALA A 368 4.35 6.63 12.14
CA ALA A 368 3.17 7.45 12.40
C ALA A 368 2.57 7.18 13.77
N SER A 369 1.81 8.16 14.29
CA SER A 369 1.05 7.96 15.52
C SER A 369 -0.15 7.04 15.29
N ILE A 370 -0.40 6.14 16.24
CA ILE A 370 -1.47 5.15 16.17
C ILE A 370 -2.32 5.21 17.43
N SER A 371 -3.63 5.25 17.27
CA SER A 371 -4.58 5.07 18.36
C SER A 371 -5.63 4.00 18.08
N GLY A 372 -6.13 3.38 19.13
CA GLY A 372 -7.21 2.38 19.10
C GLY A 372 -7.56 1.88 20.49
N VAL A 373 -8.35 0.82 20.60
CA VAL A 373 -8.60 0.13 21.90
C VAL A 373 -7.37 -0.68 22.29
N LYS A 374 -6.92 -1.57 21.41
CA LYS A 374 -5.64 -2.28 21.50
C LYS A 374 -4.74 -1.81 20.37
N ALA A 375 -3.67 -1.09 20.69
CA ALA A 375 -2.80 -0.45 19.71
C ALA A 375 -1.37 -1.02 19.77
N GLY A 376 -0.90 -1.55 18.63
CA GLY A 376 0.44 -2.08 18.45
C GLY A 376 1.25 -1.26 17.44
N GLY A 377 2.52 -0.99 17.72
CA GLY A 377 3.35 -0.20 16.80
C GLY A 377 3.59 -0.88 15.45
N ILE A 378 3.78 -2.20 15.43
CA ILE A 378 3.86 -2.98 14.18
C ILE A 378 2.58 -3.79 13.99
N GLN A 379 2.21 -4.57 15.01
CA GLN A 379 1.08 -5.50 14.96
C GLN A 379 0.12 -5.28 16.13
N GLY A 380 -1.17 -5.13 15.83
CA GLY A 380 -2.22 -4.97 16.84
C GLY A 380 -2.44 -6.25 17.66
N GLY A 381 -2.95 -7.31 17.04
CA GLY A 381 -3.17 -8.58 17.72
C GLY A 381 -3.49 -9.72 16.77
N GLY A 382 -3.90 -10.87 17.31
CA GLY A 382 -4.26 -11.99 16.47
C GLY A 382 -4.42 -13.33 17.16
N CYS A 383 -4.92 -14.31 16.40
CA CYS A 383 -4.89 -15.73 16.76
C CYS A 383 -3.50 -16.36 16.53
N TYR A 384 -2.76 -15.82 15.57
CA TYR A 384 -1.44 -16.28 15.13
C TYR A 384 -0.57 -15.06 14.90
N LEU A 385 0.54 -14.90 15.62
CA LEU A 385 1.44 -13.77 15.38
C LEU A 385 2.52 -14.19 14.40
N ALA A 386 2.88 -13.29 13.48
CA ALA A 386 4.01 -13.52 12.60
C ALA A 386 5.32 -13.59 13.41
N PRO A 387 6.34 -14.29 12.90
CA PRO A 387 7.70 -14.05 13.35
C PRO A 387 8.15 -12.71 12.76
N LEU A 388 8.32 -11.71 13.64
CA LEU A 388 8.75 -10.37 13.28
C LEU A 388 10.28 -10.32 13.19
N TYR A 389 10.82 -9.80 12.08
CA TYR A 389 12.26 -9.59 11.88
C TYR A 389 12.57 -8.18 11.41
N ASN A 390 13.60 -7.54 11.96
CA ASN A 390 14.11 -6.25 11.45
C ASN A 390 13.01 -5.17 11.34
N CYS A 391 12.12 -5.09 12.32
CA CYS A 391 11.02 -4.13 12.31
C CYS A 391 11.26 -2.98 13.28
N ILE A 392 10.71 -1.81 12.98
CA ILE A 392 10.90 -0.63 13.83
C ILE A 392 9.62 0.19 14.02
N ASN A 393 9.33 0.58 15.26
CA ASN A 393 8.31 1.56 15.57
C ASN A 393 8.92 2.83 16.17
N THR A 394 8.79 3.96 15.49
CA THR A 394 9.14 5.28 16.04
C THR A 394 7.90 6.14 16.31
N GLY A 395 6.74 5.71 15.80
CA GLY A 395 5.46 6.35 16.06
C GLY A 395 4.98 6.25 17.51
N SER A 396 4.18 7.23 17.93
CA SER A 396 3.52 7.21 19.24
C SER A 396 2.34 6.23 19.24
N ILE A 397 2.16 5.48 20.33
CA ILE A 397 1.13 4.44 20.44
C ILE A 397 0.19 4.79 21.60
N ASN A 398 -1.10 4.89 21.29
CA ASN A 398 -2.15 5.24 22.25
C ASN A 398 -3.32 4.27 22.19
N GLY A 399 -3.22 3.18 22.95
CA GLY A 399 -4.30 2.23 23.17
C GLY A 399 -5.09 2.55 24.43
N THR A 400 -6.41 2.72 24.32
CA THR A 400 -7.29 3.05 25.47
C THR A 400 -7.41 1.92 26.48
N ASN A 401 -7.24 0.67 26.03
CA ASN A 401 -7.18 -0.52 26.89
C ASN A 401 -5.75 -1.04 27.03
N GLN A 402 -5.03 -1.16 25.92
CA GLN A 402 -3.71 -1.76 25.90
C GLN A 402 -2.85 -1.19 24.77
N SER A 403 -1.56 -0.98 25.05
CA SER A 403 -0.58 -0.48 24.08
C SER A 403 0.67 -1.35 24.10
N GLY A 404 1.20 -1.70 22.92
CA GLY A 404 2.51 -2.33 22.77
C GLY A 404 3.34 -1.67 21.69
N ALA A 405 4.59 -1.32 21.98
CA ALA A 405 5.42 -0.57 21.05
C ALA A 405 5.78 -1.37 19.78
N ILE A 406 5.80 -2.71 19.84
CA ILE A 406 5.91 -3.58 18.67
C ILE A 406 4.62 -4.38 18.47
N ILE A 407 4.23 -5.17 19.48
CA ILE A 407 3.03 -6.02 19.45
C ILE A 407 2.13 -5.68 20.65
N CYS A 408 0.84 -5.42 20.44
CA CYS A 408 -0.06 -5.19 21.57
C CYS A 408 -0.49 -6.49 22.27
N ASP A 409 -1.21 -7.37 21.58
CA ASP A 409 -1.84 -8.55 22.18
C ASP A 409 -1.01 -9.84 21.96
N PHE A 410 0.05 -10.02 22.75
CA PHE A 410 0.95 -11.18 22.66
C PHE A 410 0.53 -12.36 23.56
N PHE A 411 0.65 -13.59 23.05
CA PHE A 411 0.35 -14.81 23.79
C PHE A 411 1.57 -15.75 23.90
N SER A 412 1.61 -16.59 24.95
CA SER A 412 2.83 -17.29 25.41
C SER A 412 3.51 -18.23 24.40
N ASN A 413 2.79 -18.68 23.37
CA ASN A 413 3.30 -19.60 22.36
C ASN A 413 3.58 -18.93 21.02
N ALA A 414 3.42 -17.60 20.94
CA ALA A 414 3.72 -16.85 19.73
C ALA A 414 5.23 -16.76 19.48
N PRO A 415 5.68 -16.66 18.22
CA PRO A 415 7.08 -16.40 17.89
C PRO A 415 7.58 -15.11 18.55
N GLU A 416 8.77 -15.16 19.15
CA GLU A 416 9.37 -13.95 19.73
C GLU A 416 9.90 -13.03 18.61
N PRO A 417 9.63 -11.71 18.66
CA PRO A 417 10.20 -10.77 17.71
C PRO A 417 11.73 -10.77 17.75
N GLN A 418 12.34 -10.62 16.59
CA GLN A 418 13.79 -10.68 16.40
C GLN A 418 14.28 -9.39 15.76
N ASN A 419 15.36 -8.84 16.32
CA ASN A 419 16.00 -7.63 15.81
C ASN A 419 15.03 -6.46 15.57
N CYS A 420 14.11 -6.24 16.51
CA CYS A 420 13.11 -5.19 16.41
C CYS A 420 13.47 -4.00 17.30
N TYR A 421 13.12 -2.78 16.88
CA TYR A 421 13.47 -1.55 17.59
C TYR A 421 12.22 -0.73 17.86
N TYR A 422 12.19 0.00 18.99
CA TYR A 422 11.12 0.95 19.24
C TYR A 422 11.60 2.20 19.97
N LEU A 423 11.04 3.35 19.62
CA LEU A 423 11.29 4.60 20.34
C LEU A 423 10.68 4.52 21.75
N ASN A 424 11.50 4.77 22.76
CA ASN A 424 11.13 4.68 24.16
C ASN A 424 10.26 5.86 24.59
N ASN A 425 8.95 5.72 24.41
CA ASN A 425 7.96 6.74 24.78
C ASN A 425 7.09 6.31 25.97
N GLY A 426 7.61 5.44 26.85
CA GLY A 426 6.90 4.95 28.03
C GLY A 426 5.89 3.82 27.76
N VAL A 427 5.85 3.29 26.54
CA VAL A 427 5.06 2.11 26.17
C VAL A 427 5.96 0.87 26.20
N ASN A 428 5.49 -0.21 26.83
CA ASN A 428 6.21 -1.48 26.86
C ASN A 428 6.40 -2.03 25.45
N CYS A 429 7.50 -2.77 25.22
CA CYS A 429 7.77 -3.36 23.90
C CYS A 429 6.62 -4.26 23.42
N VAL A 430 6.00 -4.98 24.35
CA VAL A 430 4.79 -5.77 24.13
C VAL A 430 3.76 -5.43 25.20
N GLY A 431 2.47 -5.44 24.85
CA GLY A 431 1.41 -4.85 25.69
C GLY A 431 1.28 -5.39 27.12
N VAL A 432 1.92 -6.49 27.48
CA VAL A 432 2.01 -7.02 28.85
C VAL A 432 3.43 -7.26 29.37
N LYS A 433 4.46 -7.08 28.53
CA LYS A 433 5.84 -7.45 28.86
C LYS A 433 6.80 -6.32 28.50
N ALA A 434 7.54 -5.86 29.50
CA ALA A 434 8.44 -4.69 29.36
C ALA A 434 9.68 -4.94 28.48
N ALA A 435 10.10 -6.19 28.31
CA ALA A 435 11.32 -6.52 27.56
C ALA A 435 11.25 -7.88 26.85
N PHE A 436 11.90 -7.97 25.69
CA PHE A 436 12.22 -9.20 24.97
C PHE A 436 13.72 -9.21 24.62
N PRO A 437 14.39 -10.37 24.61
CA PRO A 437 15.84 -10.44 24.40
C PRO A 437 16.34 -9.77 23.11
N ASN A 438 15.54 -9.80 22.05
CA ASN A 438 15.91 -9.31 20.71
C ASN A 438 15.03 -8.11 20.26
N VAL A 439 14.49 -7.38 21.23
CA VAL A 439 13.73 -6.15 21.01
C VAL A 439 14.39 -5.02 21.78
N TYR A 440 14.78 -3.97 21.08
CA TYR A 440 15.64 -2.91 21.59
C TYR A 440 14.89 -1.59 21.69
N SER A 441 14.85 -1.01 22.88
CA SER A 441 14.39 0.37 23.07
C SER A 441 15.48 1.34 22.62
N ILE A 442 15.11 2.36 21.87
CA ILE A 442 16.00 3.45 21.45
C ILE A 442 15.45 4.79 21.93
N GLU A 443 16.33 5.74 22.19
CA GLU A 443 16.01 7.13 22.53
C GLU A 443 16.03 8.01 21.27
N GLU A 444 15.37 9.17 21.33
CA GLU A 444 15.21 10.07 20.17
C GLU A 444 16.56 10.51 19.56
N ASN A 445 17.57 10.72 20.41
CA ASN A 445 18.93 11.09 19.98
C ASN A 445 19.70 9.95 19.30
N GLN A 446 19.15 8.73 19.25
CA GLN A 446 19.77 7.55 18.63
C GLN A 446 19.16 7.20 17.27
N LEU A 447 18.09 7.89 16.84
CA LEU A 447 17.39 7.59 15.59
C LEU A 447 18.28 7.70 14.33
N ALA A 448 19.30 8.56 14.37
CA ALA A 448 20.25 8.75 13.27
C ALA A 448 21.59 8.00 13.50
N ASP A 449 21.69 7.15 14.53
CA ASP A 449 22.92 6.46 14.89
C ASP A 449 22.93 5.02 14.37
N SER A 450 23.57 4.83 13.20
CA SER A 450 23.75 3.52 12.57
C SER A 450 24.66 2.56 13.35
N SER A 451 25.32 3.01 14.44
CA SER A 451 26.01 2.13 15.37
C SER A 451 25.09 1.53 16.44
N VAL A 452 23.92 2.13 16.65
CA VAL A 452 22.90 1.67 17.62
C VAL A 452 21.84 0.81 16.94
N ILE A 453 21.43 1.18 15.73
CA ILE A 453 20.33 0.52 15.01
C ILE A 453 20.90 -0.27 13.84
N ASN A 454 20.66 -1.57 13.85
CA ASN A 454 21.09 -2.47 12.78
C ASN A 454 19.89 -3.28 12.26
N LEU A 455 19.19 -2.73 11.27
CA LEU A 455 18.00 -3.35 10.66
C LEU A 455 18.28 -4.10 9.35
N GLY A 456 19.55 -4.17 8.91
CA GLY A 456 19.94 -4.82 7.65
C GLY A 456 19.78 -3.96 6.40
N ASP A 457 19.99 -4.56 5.23
CA ASP A 457 20.21 -3.86 3.94
C ASP A 457 18.95 -3.20 3.36
N SER A 458 17.76 -3.60 3.82
CA SER A 458 16.48 -2.97 3.43
C SER A 458 16.36 -1.53 3.97
N TRP A 459 17.24 -1.13 4.90
CA TRP A 459 17.18 0.14 5.59
C TRP A 459 18.40 1.01 5.30
N SER A 460 18.19 2.32 5.26
CA SER A 460 19.24 3.34 5.31
C SER A 460 19.06 4.17 6.57
N ILE A 461 20.18 4.52 7.21
CA ILE A 461 20.22 5.37 8.40
C ILE A 461 21.24 6.47 8.13
N ASP A 462 20.76 7.71 8.08
CA ASP A 462 21.59 8.88 7.87
C ASP A 462 21.20 10.02 8.82
N SER A 463 21.74 11.21 8.60
CA SER A 463 21.45 12.38 9.45
C SER A 463 19.98 12.83 9.46
N ASN A 464 19.18 12.38 8.48
CA ASN A 464 17.75 12.62 8.38
C ASN A 464 16.92 11.52 9.08
N GLY A 465 17.56 10.51 9.65
CA GLY A 465 16.94 9.43 10.40
C GLY A 465 16.94 8.11 9.64
N ILE A 466 15.92 7.29 9.92
CA ILE A 466 15.78 5.93 9.42
C ILE A 466 14.83 5.94 8.24
N LYS A 467 15.26 5.35 7.13
CA LYS A 467 14.48 5.26 5.92
C LYS A 467 14.48 3.84 5.41
N LEU A 468 13.31 3.39 4.99
CA LEU A 468 13.19 2.13 4.26
C LEU A 468 13.57 2.37 2.79
N ASN A 469 14.44 1.54 2.23
CA ASN A 469 15.00 1.74 0.89
C ASN A 469 14.01 1.44 -0.25
N SER A 470 12.82 0.93 0.07
CA SER A 470 12.01 0.12 -0.83
C SER A 470 10.70 0.75 -1.28
N THR A 471 10.67 2.04 -1.65
CA THR A 471 9.40 2.63 -2.07
C THR A 471 9.47 3.70 -3.14
N ILE A 472 8.33 3.88 -3.83
CA ILE A 472 7.98 4.86 -4.87
C ILE A 472 8.29 6.32 -4.52
N GLU A 473 8.83 6.66 -3.36
CA GLU A 473 9.24 8.04 -3.05
C GLU A 473 10.10 8.67 -4.18
N ASN A 474 10.78 7.83 -4.97
CA ASN A 474 11.48 8.20 -6.20
C ASN A 474 10.91 7.64 -7.52
N SER A 475 9.90 6.77 -7.52
CA SER A 475 9.40 6.20 -8.79
C SER A 475 8.37 7.11 -9.42
N LYS A 476 8.80 7.85 -10.44
CA LYS A 476 7.90 8.50 -11.40
C LYS A 476 7.10 7.42 -12.13
N LEU A 477 5.89 7.16 -11.65
CA LEU A 477 4.80 6.71 -12.51
C LEU A 477 4.27 7.91 -13.29
#